data_AF-A0A3S3PA09-F1
#
_entry.id   AF-A0A3S3PA09-F1
#
_cell.length_a   1.000
_cell.length_b   1.000
_cell.length_c   1.000
_cell.angle_alpha   90.00
_cell.angle_beta   90.00
_cell.angle_gamma   90.00
#
_symmetry.space_group_name_H-M   'P 1'
#
loop_
_entity.id
_entity.type
_entity.pdbx_description
1 polymer ?
#
loop_
_entity_poly.entity_id
_entity_poly.type
_entity_poly.pdbx_seq_one_letter_code
_entity_poly.pdbx_strand_id
1 'polypeptide(L)'
;MEKSRSNSLSDRFFSILFHILLLQFPATTFGIRMDADLLKKPTCINTVQGRYLISDDNGYVCDAMSHDTRSRCCPEIGDRFPCQGCNLVSQCCNSYEFCVSCCLNPSQTKKELALTVKRAKPVTAGTYGSVFDFCAGRCRHNSASVVHENAYASDFHHCFFLPTNSSAGATDTPSEARLTGITVVIGRQGESCNSVCKAKGQSCVPNKLLVLNTCELLQKYMTCKRACLASIGGDQPAEVVDDAPNHLNPGACLYSQSQAMLSCDGSHQHTRRLCPCA
;
A
#
# COMPACT_ATOMS: atom_id res chain seq x y z
N MET A 1 45.81 -15.17 -100.78
CA MET A 1 46.53 -15.43 -99.52
C MET A 1 45.98 -14.43 -98.50
N GLU A 2 45.06 -14.75 -97.57
CA GLU A 2 44.92 -16.00 -96.76
C GLU A 2 46.27 -16.45 -96.18
N LYS A 3 46.47 -16.77 -94.90
CA LYS A 3 45.61 -16.94 -93.69
C LYS A 3 46.52 -16.69 -92.45
N SER A 4 46.10 -16.49 -91.20
CA SER A 4 44.80 -16.52 -90.51
C SER A 4 44.89 -15.66 -89.22
N ARG A 5 43.78 -15.50 -88.46
CA ARG A 5 43.86 -15.26 -87.01
C ARG A 5 44.39 -16.52 -86.30
N SER A 6 45.22 -16.33 -85.27
CA SER A 6 45.34 -17.26 -84.15
C SER A 6 45.14 -16.47 -82.85
N ASN A 7 43.97 -16.64 -82.23
CA ASN A 7 43.70 -16.03 -80.94
C ASN A 7 44.46 -16.82 -79.87
N SER A 8 45.51 -16.23 -79.30
CA SER A 8 46.18 -16.80 -78.13
C SER A 8 45.17 -16.95 -76.99
N LEU A 9 45.03 -18.17 -76.48
CA LEU A 9 44.13 -18.51 -75.38
C LEU A 9 44.52 -17.84 -74.05
N SER A 10 45.73 -17.23 -73.98
CA SER A 10 46.35 -16.72 -72.76
C SER A 10 45.65 -15.49 -72.15
N ASP A 11 45.22 -14.52 -72.97
CA ASP A 11 44.72 -13.23 -72.45
C ASP A 11 43.31 -13.30 -71.86
N ARG A 12 42.53 -14.35 -72.18
CA ARG A 12 41.19 -14.52 -71.58
C ARG A 12 41.22 -15.17 -70.20
N PHE A 13 42.26 -15.94 -69.86
CA PHE A 13 42.38 -16.50 -68.51
C PHE A 13 42.72 -15.43 -67.47
N PHE A 14 43.57 -14.46 -67.80
CA PHE A 14 43.95 -13.40 -66.86
C PHE A 14 42.78 -12.46 -66.51
N SER A 15 41.92 -12.14 -67.48
CA SER A 15 40.71 -11.32 -67.25
C SER A 15 39.64 -12.07 -66.43
N ILE A 16 39.48 -13.39 -66.63
CA ILE A 16 38.53 -14.20 -65.84
C ILE A 16 39.04 -14.39 -64.41
N LEU A 17 40.34 -14.61 -64.20
CA LEU A 17 40.92 -14.77 -62.87
C LEU A 17 40.80 -13.49 -62.02
N PHE A 18 40.95 -12.31 -62.63
CA PHE A 18 40.77 -11.02 -61.95
C PHE A 18 39.31 -10.74 -61.55
N HIS A 19 38.33 -11.19 -62.35
CA HIS A 19 36.91 -11.09 -61.98
C HIS A 19 36.47 -12.11 -60.93
N ILE A 20 37.10 -13.28 -60.84
CA ILE A 20 36.82 -14.27 -59.78
C ILE A 20 37.42 -13.83 -58.43
N LEU A 21 38.57 -13.15 -58.44
CA LEU A 21 39.21 -12.67 -57.20
C LEU A 21 38.43 -11.53 -56.51
N LEU A 22 37.60 -10.79 -57.25
CA LEU A 22 36.72 -9.74 -56.70
C LEU A 22 35.42 -10.31 -56.06
N LEU A 23 35.13 -11.60 -56.25
CA LEU A 23 33.97 -12.29 -55.65
C LEU A 23 34.32 -13.13 -54.41
N GLN A 24 35.57 -13.04 -53.91
CA GLN A 24 36.03 -13.73 -52.70
C GLN A 24 36.53 -12.81 -51.59
N PHE A 25 36.17 -11.52 -51.65
CA PHE A 25 35.98 -10.80 -50.39
C PHE A 25 34.73 -11.37 -49.74
N PRO A 26 34.79 -12.04 -48.58
CA PRO A 26 33.59 -12.14 -47.77
C PRO A 26 33.16 -10.70 -47.56
N ALA A 27 31.94 -10.36 -47.96
CA ALA A 27 31.36 -9.12 -47.50
C ALA A 27 31.39 -9.22 -45.98
N THR A 28 32.30 -8.47 -45.35
CA THR A 28 32.15 -8.05 -43.97
C THR A 28 30.93 -7.15 -43.95
N THR A 29 29.78 -7.81 -43.99
CA THR A 29 28.66 -7.42 -43.18
C THR A 29 29.18 -7.35 -41.74
N PHE A 30 29.76 -6.19 -41.42
CA PHE A 30 29.16 -5.35 -40.39
C PHE A 30 27.69 -5.10 -40.79
N GLY A 31 26.91 -6.19 -40.82
CA GLY A 31 25.61 -6.16 -40.20
C GLY A 31 25.94 -5.70 -38.81
N ILE A 32 25.63 -4.43 -38.57
CA ILE A 32 25.48 -3.92 -37.23
C ILE A 32 24.47 -4.89 -36.62
N ARG A 33 24.98 -5.88 -35.89
CA ARG A 33 24.31 -6.40 -34.70
C ARG A 33 24.27 -5.20 -33.74
N MET A 34 23.37 -4.26 -34.07
CA MET A 34 22.29 -4.00 -33.15
C MET A 34 21.79 -5.38 -32.82
N ASP A 35 22.23 -5.85 -31.66
CA ASP A 35 21.36 -6.64 -30.85
C ASP A 35 20.07 -5.81 -30.75
N ALA A 36 19.16 -6.07 -31.68
CA ALA A 36 17.74 -6.02 -31.43
C ALA A 36 17.49 -7.10 -30.36
N ASP A 37 18.01 -6.80 -29.16
CA ASP A 37 17.37 -7.13 -27.92
C ASP A 37 15.96 -6.56 -28.07
N LEU A 38 15.10 -7.45 -28.58
CA LEU A 38 13.70 -7.27 -28.89
C LEU A 38 13.06 -6.82 -27.59
N LEU A 39 13.08 -5.49 -27.36
CA LEU A 39 12.90 -4.79 -26.09
C LEU A 39 12.03 -5.64 -25.18
N LYS A 40 12.69 -6.46 -24.35
CA LYS A 40 12.07 -7.70 -23.86
C LYS A 40 11.20 -7.32 -22.68
N LYS A 41 10.02 -6.76 -23.01
CA LYS A 41 9.16 -6.00 -22.10
C LYS A 41 9.08 -6.82 -20.81
N PRO A 42 9.57 -6.29 -19.68
CA PRO A 42 9.81 -7.08 -18.50
C PRO A 42 8.53 -7.81 -18.12
N THR A 43 8.64 -9.13 -17.95
CA THR A 43 7.48 -9.97 -17.64
C THR A 43 7.05 -9.67 -16.22
N CYS A 44 5.82 -9.20 -16.05
CA CYS A 44 5.25 -8.91 -14.74
C CYS A 44 4.83 -10.18 -14.00
N ILE A 45 4.83 -10.06 -12.68
CA ILE A 45 4.14 -10.98 -11.77
C ILE A 45 2.80 -10.33 -11.42
N ASN A 46 1.72 -11.11 -11.36
CA ASN A 46 0.39 -10.56 -11.08
C ASN A 46 -0.45 -11.45 -10.15
N THR A 47 -1.54 -10.90 -9.61
CA THR A 47 -2.43 -11.56 -8.66
C THR A 47 -3.41 -12.49 -9.37
N VAL A 48 -2.97 -13.69 -9.76
CA VAL A 48 -3.76 -14.72 -10.50
C VAL A 48 -5.03 -15.24 -9.77
N GLN A 49 -5.42 -14.66 -8.63
CA GLN A 49 -6.56 -15.12 -7.82
C GLN A 49 -7.86 -14.33 -8.05
N GLY A 50 -7.78 -13.13 -8.62
CA GLY A 50 -8.95 -12.30 -8.88
C GLY A 50 -9.80 -12.81 -10.03
N ARG A 51 -11.13 -12.84 -9.87
CA ARG A 51 -12.06 -13.24 -10.96
C ARG A 51 -12.17 -12.19 -12.06
N TYR A 52 -12.14 -10.91 -11.68
CA TYR A 52 -12.42 -9.78 -12.58
C TYR A 52 -11.25 -8.81 -12.66
N LEU A 53 -10.53 -8.60 -11.58
CA LEU A 53 -9.38 -7.70 -11.51
C LEU A 53 -8.09 -8.48 -11.30
N ILE A 54 -6.98 -7.86 -11.66
CA ILE A 54 -5.62 -8.29 -11.34
C ILE A 54 -4.78 -7.06 -10.98
N SER A 55 -3.86 -7.21 -10.04
CA SER A 55 -2.77 -6.27 -9.77
C SER A 55 -1.46 -6.88 -10.26
N ASP A 56 -0.62 -6.08 -10.92
CA ASP A 56 0.75 -6.48 -11.26
C ASP A 56 1.80 -5.94 -10.27
N ASP A 57 3.05 -6.36 -10.40
CA ASP A 57 4.20 -5.95 -9.60
C ASP A 57 4.75 -4.56 -9.95
N ASN A 58 4.36 -4.01 -11.11
CA ASN A 58 4.52 -2.58 -11.37
C ASN A 58 3.55 -1.73 -10.52
N GLY A 59 2.44 -2.31 -10.08
CA GLY A 59 1.46 -1.68 -9.21
C GLY A 59 0.23 -1.14 -9.93
N TYR A 60 -0.03 -1.54 -11.17
CA TYR A 60 -1.28 -1.22 -11.86
C TYR A 60 -2.35 -2.27 -11.54
N VAL A 61 -3.62 -1.85 -11.56
CA VAL A 61 -4.79 -2.73 -11.45
C VAL A 61 -5.59 -2.63 -12.73
N CYS A 62 -5.96 -3.77 -13.32
CA CYS A 62 -6.71 -3.83 -14.56
C CYS A 62 -7.68 -5.02 -14.57
N ASP A 63 -8.59 -5.05 -15.56
CA ASP A 63 -9.47 -6.20 -15.77
C ASP A 63 -8.64 -7.43 -16.18
N ALA A 64 -9.04 -8.61 -15.71
CA ALA A 64 -8.35 -9.88 -15.96
C ALA A 64 -8.20 -10.23 -17.45
N MET A 65 -9.04 -9.69 -18.34
CA MET A 65 -8.96 -9.86 -19.80
C MET A 65 -8.10 -8.78 -20.50
N SER A 66 -7.68 -7.74 -19.78
CA SER A 66 -7.02 -6.55 -20.35
C SER A 66 -5.49 -6.53 -20.24
N HIS A 67 -4.87 -7.51 -19.56
CA HIS A 67 -3.42 -7.63 -19.50
C HIS A 67 -2.80 -8.04 -20.84
N ASP A 68 -1.53 -7.69 -21.05
CA ASP A 68 -0.77 -8.22 -22.19
C ASP A 68 -0.49 -9.71 -21.98
N THR A 69 -0.89 -10.57 -22.92
CA THR A 69 -0.73 -12.03 -22.79
C THR A 69 0.73 -12.48 -22.82
N ARG A 70 1.62 -11.66 -23.41
CA ARG A 70 3.06 -11.95 -23.53
C ARG A 70 3.85 -11.51 -22.29
N SER A 71 3.66 -10.29 -21.81
CA SER A 71 4.37 -9.73 -20.65
C SER A 71 3.62 -9.92 -19.33
N ARG A 72 2.34 -10.29 -19.33
CA ARG A 72 1.46 -10.45 -18.16
C ARG A 72 1.23 -9.18 -17.32
N CYS A 73 1.67 -8.03 -17.82
CA CYS A 73 1.49 -6.73 -17.18
C CYS A 73 0.10 -6.17 -17.48
N CYS A 74 -0.43 -5.38 -16.55
CA CYS A 74 -1.55 -4.51 -16.85
C CYS A 74 -1.15 -3.42 -17.84
N PRO A 75 -2.10 -2.83 -18.59
CA PRO A 75 -1.87 -1.60 -19.33
C PRO A 75 -1.44 -0.48 -18.38
N GLU A 76 -0.47 0.32 -18.78
CA GLU A 76 0.04 1.47 -18.02
C GLU A 76 -0.91 2.68 -18.21
N ILE A 77 -2.17 2.51 -17.84
CA ILE A 77 -3.29 3.43 -18.06
C ILE A 77 -3.96 3.72 -16.72
N GLY A 78 -4.09 5.00 -16.38
CA GLY A 78 -4.66 5.45 -15.11
C GLY A 78 -3.63 5.55 -13.98
N ASP A 79 -4.11 5.57 -12.74
CA ASP A 79 -3.26 5.75 -11.56
C ASP A 79 -2.41 4.51 -11.27
N ARG A 80 -1.19 4.76 -10.79
CA ARG A 80 -0.29 3.73 -10.27
C ARG A 80 -0.46 3.59 -8.76
N PHE A 81 -0.50 2.36 -8.27
CA PHE A 81 -0.81 2.02 -6.87
C PHE A 81 -2.21 2.50 -6.38
N PRO A 82 -3.31 2.34 -7.15
CA PRO A 82 -4.64 2.75 -6.72
C PRO A 82 -5.07 2.09 -5.40
N CYS A 83 -5.50 2.92 -4.47
CA CYS A 83 -6.04 2.54 -3.16
C CYS A 83 -7.58 2.60 -3.14
N GLN A 84 -8.24 2.32 -4.26
CA GLN A 84 -9.71 2.35 -4.34
C GLN A 84 -10.31 1.27 -3.44
N GLY A 85 -11.28 1.65 -2.59
CA GLY A 85 -11.85 0.72 -1.60
C GLY A 85 -10.91 0.37 -0.44
N CYS A 86 -9.81 1.09 -0.25
CA CYS A 86 -8.91 0.95 0.89
C CYS A 86 -9.13 2.05 1.95
N ASN A 87 -9.23 1.64 3.21
CA ASN A 87 -9.11 2.53 4.36
C ASN A 87 -7.62 2.61 4.75
N LEU A 88 -6.97 3.71 4.41
CA LEU A 88 -5.54 3.92 4.66
C LEU A 88 -5.17 3.99 6.16
N VAL A 89 -6.14 4.15 7.07
CA VAL A 89 -5.89 4.22 8.51
C VAL A 89 -5.83 2.82 9.12
N SER A 90 -6.72 1.91 8.71
CA SER A 90 -6.62 0.48 9.06
C SER A 90 -5.64 -0.29 8.18
N GLN A 91 -5.25 0.28 7.03
CA GLN A 91 -4.47 -0.38 5.97
C GLN A 91 -5.14 -1.69 5.53
N CYS A 92 -6.47 -1.63 5.40
CA CYS A 92 -7.34 -2.71 4.95
C CYS A 92 -8.24 -2.23 3.81
N CYS A 93 -8.55 -3.11 2.88
CA CYS A 93 -9.36 -2.86 1.69
C CYS A 93 -10.46 -3.91 1.54
N ASN A 94 -11.47 -3.59 0.73
CA ASN A 94 -12.56 -4.51 0.37
C ASN A 94 -12.31 -5.32 -0.91
N SER A 95 -11.19 -5.09 -1.60
CA SER A 95 -10.70 -5.89 -2.73
C SER A 95 -9.25 -6.30 -2.50
N TYR A 96 -8.93 -7.54 -2.87
CA TYR A 96 -7.58 -8.09 -2.78
C TYR A 96 -6.61 -7.36 -3.70
N GLU A 97 -7.01 -7.08 -4.93
CA GLU A 97 -6.18 -6.50 -5.98
C GLU A 97 -5.81 -5.04 -5.67
N PHE A 98 -6.80 -4.24 -5.25
CA PHE A 98 -6.54 -2.89 -4.74
C PHE A 98 -5.73 -2.91 -3.43
N CYS A 99 -5.90 -3.91 -2.57
CA CYS A 99 -5.01 -4.08 -1.40
C CYS A 99 -3.55 -4.30 -1.82
N VAL A 100 -3.29 -5.22 -2.75
CA VAL A 100 -1.93 -5.52 -3.22
C VAL A 100 -1.31 -4.29 -3.88
N SER A 101 -2.04 -3.66 -4.78
CA SER A 101 -1.61 -2.44 -5.48
C SER A 101 -1.33 -1.27 -4.53
N CYS A 102 -2.24 -0.99 -3.59
CA CYS A 102 -2.06 0.05 -2.58
C CYS A 102 -0.88 -0.25 -1.64
N CYS A 103 -0.69 -1.52 -1.26
CA CYS A 103 0.44 -1.97 -0.44
C CYS A 103 1.79 -1.78 -1.13
N LEU A 104 1.87 -1.98 -2.45
CA LEU A 104 3.10 -1.79 -3.24
C LEU A 104 3.59 -0.33 -3.25
N ASN A 105 2.72 0.63 -2.92
CA ASN A 105 3.09 2.04 -2.86
C ASN A 105 4.22 2.28 -1.85
N PRO A 106 5.36 2.89 -2.23
CA PRO A 106 6.46 3.18 -1.31
C PRO A 106 6.08 4.06 -0.11
N SER A 107 5.01 4.86 -0.23
CA SER A 107 4.45 5.66 0.87
C SER A 107 3.70 4.82 1.92
N GLN A 108 3.27 3.61 1.57
CA GLN A 108 2.56 2.67 2.44
C GLN A 108 3.51 1.61 3.00
N THR A 109 4.36 1.02 2.16
CA THR A 109 5.27 -0.08 2.53
C THR A 109 6.72 0.25 2.17
N LYS A 110 7.60 0.31 3.17
CA LYS A 110 9.05 0.44 2.94
C LYS A 110 9.64 -0.91 2.48
N LYS A 111 10.52 -0.87 1.48
CA LYS A 111 11.11 -2.07 0.84
C LYS A 111 11.90 -2.92 1.84
N GLU A 112 12.66 -2.29 2.72
CA GLU A 112 13.51 -2.92 3.73
C GLU A 112 12.66 -3.70 4.74
N LEU A 113 11.50 -3.14 5.09
CA LEU A 113 10.54 -3.73 6.00
C LEU A 113 9.86 -4.95 5.37
N ALA A 114 9.38 -4.82 4.12
CA ALA A 114 8.73 -5.93 3.39
C ALA A 114 9.63 -7.18 3.28
N LEU A 115 10.93 -6.97 3.00
CA LEU A 115 11.91 -8.04 2.80
C LEU A 115 12.45 -8.66 4.11
N THR A 116 12.35 -7.94 5.23
CA THR A 116 12.82 -8.41 6.55
C THR A 116 11.75 -9.21 7.31
N VAL A 117 10.47 -9.00 6.99
CA VAL A 117 9.35 -9.65 7.68
C VAL A 117 9.24 -11.13 7.31
N LYS A 118 9.09 -12.00 8.31
CA LYS A 118 8.82 -13.43 8.12
C LYS A 118 7.40 -13.67 7.57
N ARG A 119 7.28 -14.64 6.67
CA ARG A 119 6.00 -15.06 6.06
C ARG A 119 4.97 -15.59 7.06
N ALA A 120 5.41 -16.16 8.18
CA ALA A 120 4.56 -16.76 9.19
C ALA A 120 5.18 -16.63 10.60
N LYS A 121 4.40 -16.94 11.64
CA LYS A 121 4.82 -16.91 13.05
C LYS A 121 5.99 -17.84 13.43
N PRO A 122 6.15 -19.07 12.87
CA PRO A 122 7.23 -19.97 13.26
C PRO A 122 8.62 -19.37 13.04
N VAL A 123 9.57 -19.66 13.95
CA VAL A 123 10.94 -19.12 13.86
C VAL A 123 11.64 -19.57 12.57
N THR A 124 11.30 -20.75 12.05
CA THR A 124 11.76 -21.33 10.78
C THR A 124 11.16 -20.71 9.53
N ALA A 125 10.18 -19.81 9.64
CA ALA A 125 9.56 -19.19 8.47
C ALA A 125 10.52 -18.22 7.77
N GLY A 126 10.75 -18.44 6.47
CA GLY A 126 11.52 -17.54 5.62
C GLY A 126 10.83 -16.19 5.40
N THR A 127 11.59 -15.23 4.89
CA THR A 127 11.08 -13.90 4.49
C THR A 127 10.45 -13.93 3.09
N TYR A 128 9.93 -12.79 2.64
CA TYR A 128 9.41 -12.60 1.29
C TYR A 128 10.54 -12.32 0.29
N GLY A 129 10.39 -12.77 -0.96
CA GLY A 129 11.40 -12.55 -2.02
C GLY A 129 11.35 -11.15 -2.63
N SER A 130 10.17 -10.54 -2.66
CA SER A 130 9.90 -9.21 -3.21
C SER A 130 8.86 -8.45 -2.39
N VAL A 131 8.72 -7.14 -2.64
CA VAL A 131 7.62 -6.33 -2.07
C VAL A 131 6.26 -6.81 -2.60
N PHE A 132 6.22 -7.32 -3.84
CA PHE A 132 5.02 -7.94 -4.40
C PHE A 132 4.61 -9.19 -3.62
N ASP A 133 5.54 -10.12 -3.36
CA ASP A 133 5.25 -11.32 -2.56
C ASP A 133 4.77 -10.97 -1.15
N PHE A 134 5.35 -9.92 -0.56
CA PHE A 134 4.91 -9.38 0.72
C PHE A 134 3.44 -8.91 0.65
N CYS A 135 3.11 -8.03 -0.31
CA CYS A 135 1.77 -7.48 -0.46
C CYS A 135 0.73 -8.55 -0.83
N ALA A 136 1.01 -9.37 -1.85
CA ALA A 136 0.18 -10.50 -2.24
C ALA A 136 -0.02 -11.52 -1.10
N GLY A 137 1.02 -11.77 -0.31
CA GLY A 137 0.94 -12.66 0.84
C GLY A 137 0.14 -12.08 2.01
N ARG A 138 0.26 -10.77 2.28
CA ARG A 138 -0.42 -10.11 3.42
C ARG A 138 -1.88 -9.78 3.15
N CYS A 139 -2.20 -9.28 1.95
CA CYS A 139 -3.56 -8.91 1.57
C CYS A 139 -4.54 -10.08 1.49
N ARG A 140 -4.08 -11.34 1.54
CA ARG A 140 -4.98 -12.50 1.70
C ARG A 140 -5.72 -12.41 3.05
N HIS A 141 -6.94 -12.94 3.08
CA HIS A 141 -7.71 -13.05 4.32
C HIS A 141 -6.87 -13.74 5.40
N ASN A 142 -6.92 -13.22 6.62
CA ASN A 142 -6.18 -13.74 7.75
C ASN A 142 -7.11 -13.95 8.94
N SER A 143 -6.70 -14.73 9.94
CA SER A 143 -7.56 -15.06 11.07
C SER A 143 -7.91 -13.87 11.98
N ALA A 144 -7.34 -12.68 11.76
CA ALA A 144 -7.73 -11.44 12.45
C ALA A 144 -8.80 -10.63 11.68
N SER A 145 -9.08 -10.95 10.41
CA SER A 145 -10.18 -10.35 9.63
C SER A 145 -11.48 -11.17 9.69
N VAL A 146 -11.54 -12.24 10.50
CA VAL A 146 -12.68 -13.16 10.62
C VAL A 146 -13.18 -13.23 12.08
N VAL A 147 -14.48 -13.15 12.26
CA VAL A 147 -15.24 -13.31 13.51
C VAL A 147 -16.05 -14.60 13.43
N HIS A 148 -16.14 -15.32 14.55
CA HIS A 148 -16.87 -16.60 14.65
C HIS A 148 -16.52 -17.59 13.52
N GLU A 149 -15.20 -17.72 13.28
CA GLU A 149 -14.54 -18.67 12.38
C GLU A 149 -14.85 -18.54 10.87
N ASN A 150 -15.99 -17.96 10.46
CA ASN A 150 -16.41 -17.91 9.06
C ASN A 150 -17.06 -16.58 8.58
N ALA A 151 -17.30 -15.60 9.46
CA ALA A 151 -17.84 -14.29 9.06
C ALA A 151 -16.74 -13.23 9.02
N TYR A 152 -16.67 -12.37 8.00
CA TYR A 152 -15.69 -11.28 8.03
C TYR A 152 -16.04 -10.24 9.10
N ALA A 153 -15.03 -9.72 9.80
CA ALA A 153 -15.20 -8.67 10.81
C ALA A 153 -15.73 -7.35 10.21
N SER A 154 -15.47 -7.15 8.91
CA SER A 154 -15.82 -5.97 8.12
C SER A 154 -15.70 -6.31 6.63
N ASP A 155 -16.33 -5.50 5.78
CA ASP A 155 -16.07 -5.51 4.33
C ASP A 155 -14.59 -5.22 4.02
N PHE A 156 -13.87 -4.53 4.90
CA PHE A 156 -12.43 -4.26 4.80
C PHE A 156 -11.58 -5.40 5.38
N HIS A 157 -11.58 -6.57 4.74
CA HIS A 157 -10.93 -7.79 5.24
C HIS A 157 -9.59 -8.14 4.54
N HIS A 158 -9.18 -7.41 3.50
CA HIS A 158 -7.86 -7.56 2.88
C HIS A 158 -6.89 -6.54 3.48
N CYS A 159 -5.96 -6.96 4.35
CA CYS A 159 -5.13 -6.04 5.14
C CYS A 159 -3.63 -6.21 4.89
N PHE A 160 -2.89 -5.11 4.75
CA PHE A 160 -1.42 -5.13 4.57
C PHE A 160 -0.62 -4.60 5.77
N PHE A 161 -1.29 -4.15 6.84
CA PHE A 161 -0.59 -3.62 8.02
C PHE A 161 0.39 -4.62 8.64
N LEU A 162 1.40 -4.07 9.30
CA LEU A 162 2.35 -4.83 10.09
C LEU A 162 2.08 -4.67 11.59
N PRO A 163 1.80 -5.77 12.31
CA PRO A 163 1.99 -5.79 13.75
C PRO A 163 3.47 -5.55 14.02
N THR A 164 3.79 -4.48 14.75
CA THR A 164 5.15 -4.23 15.24
C THR A 164 5.55 -5.34 16.21
N ASN A 165 6.61 -6.08 15.87
CA ASN A 165 7.16 -7.14 16.72
C ASN A 165 7.85 -6.56 17.96
N SER A 166 7.06 -6.25 18.99
CA SER A 166 7.52 -6.20 20.39
C SER A 166 7.11 -7.47 21.09
N SER A 167 7.67 -8.62 20.68
CA SER A 167 7.51 -9.89 21.38
C SER A 167 8.53 -10.02 22.52
N ALA A 168 8.57 -9.02 23.40
CA ALA A 168 9.39 -8.97 24.61
C ALA A 168 8.75 -7.98 25.60
N GLY A 169 8.09 -8.50 26.64
CA GLY A 169 7.46 -7.70 27.68
C GLY A 169 6.08 -7.14 27.31
N ALA A 170 5.14 -7.23 28.25
CA ALA A 170 4.09 -6.22 28.36
C ALA A 170 4.74 -4.86 28.70
N THR A 171 4.02 -3.76 28.45
CA THR A 171 4.50 -2.35 28.54
C THR A 171 5.50 -1.92 27.47
N ASP A 172 5.04 -1.79 26.22
CA ASP A 172 4.87 -0.46 25.59
C ASP A 172 4.07 -0.56 24.28
N THR A 173 3.22 0.44 24.02
CA THR A 173 2.00 0.24 23.22
C THR A 173 2.12 0.66 21.74
N PRO A 174 1.55 -0.10 20.78
CA PRO A 174 1.52 0.25 19.34
C PRO A 174 0.87 1.61 19.00
N SER A 175 0.21 2.25 19.96
CA SER A 175 -0.38 3.58 19.83
C SER A 175 0.66 4.70 19.75
N GLU A 176 1.83 4.58 20.40
CA GLU A 176 2.80 5.68 20.46
C GLU A 176 3.52 5.89 19.13
N ALA A 177 3.86 4.81 18.42
CA ALA A 177 4.31 4.87 17.03
C ALA A 177 3.24 5.46 16.09
N ARG A 178 1.95 5.23 16.39
CA ARG A 178 0.83 5.83 15.63
C ARG A 178 0.57 7.30 15.97
N LEU A 179 1.04 7.79 17.12
CA LEU A 179 0.94 9.17 17.59
C LEU A 179 2.25 9.96 17.43
N THR A 180 3.26 9.42 16.74
CA THR A 180 4.50 10.15 16.46
C THR A 180 4.21 11.46 15.72
N GLY A 181 4.73 12.58 16.27
CA GLY A 181 4.48 13.93 15.77
C GLY A 181 3.12 14.54 16.16
N ILE A 182 2.32 13.87 17.00
CA ILE A 182 1.00 14.35 17.45
C ILE A 182 1.08 14.79 18.91
N THR A 183 0.69 16.02 19.17
CA THR A 183 0.46 16.56 20.52
C THR A 183 -0.98 16.21 20.93
N VAL A 184 -1.15 15.36 21.94
CA VAL A 184 -2.47 15.02 22.47
C VAL A 184 -2.89 16.06 23.50
N VAL A 185 -4.03 16.72 23.28
CA VAL A 185 -4.53 17.83 24.12
C VAL A 185 -5.95 17.52 24.59
N ILE A 186 -6.22 17.76 25.87
CA ILE A 186 -7.58 17.69 26.43
C ILE A 186 -8.22 19.07 26.26
N GLY A 187 -9.35 19.12 25.54
CA GLY A 187 -10.13 20.35 25.37
C GLY A 187 -10.88 20.74 26.64
N ARG A 188 -11.35 21.99 26.70
CA ARG A 188 -12.34 22.38 27.72
C ARG A 188 -13.71 21.81 27.36
N GLN A 189 -14.62 21.85 28.33
CA GLN A 189 -16.02 21.50 28.14
C GLN A 189 -16.64 22.31 26.99
N GLY A 190 -17.27 21.62 26.03
CA GLY A 190 -17.91 22.26 24.88
C GLY A 190 -16.99 22.77 23.76
N GLU A 191 -15.67 22.61 23.86
CA GLU A 191 -14.74 22.98 22.79
C GLU A 191 -14.63 21.89 21.70
N SER A 192 -14.41 22.31 20.45
CA SER A 192 -14.06 21.40 19.35
C SER A 192 -12.54 21.23 19.26
N CYS A 193 -12.07 20.14 18.66
CA CYS A 193 -10.63 19.94 18.50
C CYS A 193 -9.98 20.99 17.57
N ASN A 194 -10.75 21.56 16.63
CA ASN A 194 -10.28 22.70 15.84
C ASN A 194 -10.01 23.94 16.71
N SER A 195 -10.86 24.27 17.70
CA SER A 195 -10.56 25.38 18.63
C SER A 195 -9.40 25.06 19.58
N VAL A 196 -9.34 23.82 20.10
CA VAL A 196 -8.31 23.37 21.05
C VAL A 196 -6.91 23.41 20.43
N CYS A 197 -6.74 22.86 19.24
CA CYS A 197 -5.44 22.86 18.56
C CYS A 197 -5.05 24.27 18.11
N LYS A 198 -6.00 25.07 17.60
CA LYS A 198 -5.73 26.46 17.21
C LYS A 198 -5.23 27.32 18.39
N ALA A 199 -5.75 27.10 19.59
CA ALA A 199 -5.27 27.75 20.81
C ALA A 199 -3.83 27.34 21.22
N LYS A 200 -3.29 26.26 20.64
CA LYS A 200 -1.89 25.83 20.77
C LYS A 200 -1.01 26.22 19.58
N GLY A 201 -1.54 26.95 18.59
CA GLY A 201 -0.83 27.26 17.34
C GLY A 201 -0.72 26.07 16.38
N GLN A 202 -1.56 25.05 16.56
CA GLN A 202 -1.56 23.78 15.82
C GLN A 202 -2.88 23.56 15.09
N SER A 203 -2.92 22.57 14.20
CA SER A 203 -4.16 22.11 13.54
C SER A 203 -4.64 20.79 14.12
N CYS A 204 -5.96 20.54 14.09
CA CYS A 204 -6.48 19.21 14.41
C CYS A 204 -6.12 18.23 13.29
N VAL A 205 -5.83 16.97 13.66
CA VAL A 205 -5.36 15.93 12.73
C VAL A 205 -6.41 14.80 12.64
N PRO A 206 -7.39 14.87 11.70
CA PRO A 206 -8.61 14.06 11.76
C PRO A 206 -8.36 12.54 11.74
N ASN A 207 -7.40 12.06 10.94
CA ASN A 207 -7.06 10.63 10.86
C ASN A 207 -6.44 10.06 12.15
N LYS A 208 -6.05 10.91 13.11
CA LYS A 208 -5.55 10.50 14.43
C LYS A 208 -6.64 10.43 15.49
N LEU A 209 -7.85 10.97 15.22
CA LEU A 209 -9.00 10.77 16.11
C LEU A 209 -9.32 9.29 16.27
N LEU A 210 -9.24 8.49 15.20
CA LEU A 210 -9.46 7.04 15.27
C LEU A 210 -8.44 6.35 16.19
N VAL A 211 -7.19 6.83 16.22
CA VAL A 211 -6.15 6.29 17.11
C VAL A 211 -6.51 6.58 18.56
N LEU A 212 -6.90 7.81 18.88
CA LEU A 212 -7.30 8.22 20.24
C LEU A 212 -8.65 7.66 20.70
N ASN A 213 -9.47 7.18 19.76
CA ASN A 213 -10.82 6.64 19.99
C ASN A 213 -10.80 5.18 20.47
N THR A 214 -9.97 4.89 21.47
CA THR A 214 -9.99 3.62 22.22
C THR A 214 -10.13 3.90 23.72
N CYS A 215 -10.75 2.98 24.45
CA CYS A 215 -10.89 3.13 25.90
C CYS A 215 -9.51 3.23 26.59
N GLU A 216 -8.53 2.45 26.14
CA GLU A 216 -7.16 2.43 26.67
C GLU A 216 -6.48 3.81 26.59
N LEU A 217 -6.63 4.52 25.46
CA LEU A 217 -6.05 5.85 25.29
C LEU A 217 -6.88 6.93 26.00
N LEU A 218 -8.21 6.81 26.01
CA LEU A 218 -9.05 7.66 26.85
C LEU A 218 -8.62 7.55 28.32
N GLN A 219 -8.47 6.34 28.87
CA GLN A 219 -8.02 6.10 30.25
C GLN A 219 -6.55 6.52 30.50
N LYS A 220 -5.70 6.59 29.48
CA LYS A 220 -4.32 7.09 29.60
C LYS A 220 -4.25 8.61 29.80
N TYR A 221 -5.18 9.37 29.23
CA TYR A 221 -5.17 10.84 29.27
C TYR A 221 -6.29 11.46 30.14
N MET A 222 -7.40 10.75 30.34
CA MET A 222 -8.61 11.21 31.04
C MET A 222 -8.90 10.32 32.26
N THR A 223 -9.76 10.77 33.17
CA THR A 223 -9.98 10.05 34.44
C THR A 223 -10.90 8.84 34.26
N CYS A 224 -11.91 8.93 33.39
CA CYS A 224 -12.83 7.85 33.03
C CYS A 224 -13.43 7.11 34.25
N LYS A 225 -13.78 7.86 35.30
CA LYS A 225 -14.12 7.36 36.65
C LYS A 225 -15.16 6.24 36.73
N ARG A 226 -16.06 6.12 35.75
CA ARG A 226 -17.16 5.13 35.77
C ARG A 226 -17.01 4.00 34.74
N ALA A 227 -16.91 4.35 33.47
CA ALA A 227 -17.00 3.39 32.37
C ALA A 227 -16.42 3.97 31.07
N CYS A 228 -16.12 3.08 30.10
CA CYS A 228 -16.01 3.43 28.69
C CYS A 228 -17.27 2.97 27.95
N LEU A 229 -17.95 3.88 27.28
CA LEU A 229 -19.24 3.64 26.61
C LEU A 229 -19.14 3.97 25.12
N ALA A 230 -19.75 3.12 24.29
CA ALA A 230 -19.94 3.41 22.87
C ALA A 230 -21.01 4.50 22.70
N SER A 231 -20.76 5.47 21.83
CA SER A 231 -21.67 6.59 21.55
C SER A 231 -21.60 7.02 20.08
N ILE A 232 -22.63 7.76 19.63
CA ILE A 232 -22.85 8.14 18.21
C ILE A 232 -22.63 9.66 18.01
N GLY A 233 -22.26 10.40 19.06
CA GLY A 233 -22.01 11.84 19.02
C GLY A 233 -20.71 12.22 18.29
N GLY A 234 -20.75 13.35 17.57
CA GLY A 234 -19.58 13.88 16.86
C GLY A 234 -18.49 14.45 17.77
N ASP A 235 -18.76 14.57 19.07
CA ASP A 235 -17.82 15.03 20.09
C ASP A 235 -16.87 13.92 20.59
N GLN A 236 -17.11 12.65 20.25
CA GLN A 236 -16.18 11.57 20.58
C GLN A 236 -14.82 11.73 19.82
N PRO A 237 -13.69 11.25 20.38
CA PRO A 237 -13.52 10.68 21.71
C PRO A 237 -13.47 11.76 22.80
N ALA A 238 -14.16 11.53 23.92
CA ALA A 238 -14.32 12.52 24.98
C ALA A 238 -14.63 11.90 26.35
N GLU A 239 -14.51 12.68 27.41
CA GLU A 239 -15.00 12.35 28.76
C GLU A 239 -16.20 13.24 29.12
N VAL A 240 -17.24 12.65 29.70
CA VAL A 240 -18.40 13.38 30.23
C VAL A 240 -18.01 14.06 31.54
N VAL A 241 -18.29 15.35 31.66
CA VAL A 241 -17.95 16.13 32.86
C VAL A 241 -18.73 15.64 34.10
N ASP A 242 -18.16 15.82 35.29
CA ASP A 242 -18.73 15.32 36.56
C ASP A 242 -20.08 15.98 36.92
N ASP A 243 -20.32 17.21 36.47
CA ASP A 243 -21.53 18.02 36.70
C ASP A 243 -22.64 17.81 35.67
N ALA A 244 -22.43 16.91 34.69
CA ALA A 244 -23.45 16.61 33.70
C ALA A 244 -24.71 15.95 34.32
N PRO A 245 -25.88 16.05 33.67
CA PRO A 245 -27.06 15.30 34.08
C PRO A 245 -26.80 13.79 34.19
N ASN A 246 -27.35 13.16 35.23
CA ASN A 246 -27.11 11.73 35.54
C ASN A 246 -27.32 10.77 34.36
N HIS A 247 -28.30 11.05 33.49
CA HIS A 247 -28.62 10.23 32.31
C HIS A 247 -27.56 10.28 31.20
N LEU A 248 -26.62 11.22 31.25
CA LEU A 248 -25.50 11.32 30.30
C LEU A 248 -24.24 10.57 30.77
N ASN A 249 -24.31 9.85 31.90
CA ASN A 249 -23.20 9.12 32.51
C ASN A 249 -21.98 10.00 32.87
N PRO A 250 -22.13 10.98 33.82
CA PRO A 250 -21.02 11.81 34.31
C PRO A 250 -19.76 11.00 34.68
N GLY A 251 -18.59 11.46 34.24
CA GLY A 251 -17.32 10.76 34.47
C GLY A 251 -17.12 9.46 33.66
N ALA A 252 -17.99 9.16 32.69
CA ALA A 252 -17.73 8.12 31.70
C ALA A 252 -16.92 8.68 30.51
N CYS A 253 -16.08 7.84 29.92
CA CYS A 253 -15.40 8.13 28.67
C CYS A 253 -16.20 7.55 27.49
N LEU A 254 -16.35 8.33 26.44
CA LEU A 254 -17.15 8.03 25.26
C LEU A 254 -16.24 7.82 24.05
N TYR A 255 -16.45 6.72 23.34
CA TYR A 255 -15.79 6.42 22.07
C TYR A 255 -16.85 6.11 20.99
N SER A 256 -16.55 6.42 19.73
CA SER A 256 -17.44 6.06 18.62
C SER A 256 -17.13 4.69 18.06
N GLN A 257 -18.16 3.95 17.66
CA GLN A 257 -18.01 2.73 16.87
C GLN A 257 -17.92 3.00 15.36
N SER A 258 -18.20 4.23 14.91
CA SER A 258 -18.18 4.61 13.49
C SER A 258 -17.10 5.64 13.21
N GLN A 259 -16.11 5.28 12.39
CA GLN A 259 -15.06 6.22 11.96
C GLN A 259 -15.63 7.44 11.23
N ALA A 260 -16.79 7.31 10.56
CA ALA A 260 -17.44 8.41 9.85
C ALA A 260 -18.02 9.50 10.79
N MET A 261 -18.18 9.20 12.08
CA MET A 261 -18.67 10.17 13.08
C MET A 261 -17.53 10.98 13.74
N LEU A 262 -16.28 10.59 13.53
CA LEU A 262 -15.11 11.27 14.12
C LEU A 262 -14.81 12.57 13.36
N SER A 263 -15.09 13.71 13.99
CA SER A 263 -14.87 15.04 13.41
C SER A 263 -14.03 15.95 14.32
N CYS A 264 -13.18 16.81 13.73
CA CYS A 264 -12.48 17.85 14.48
C CYS A 264 -13.40 19.01 14.92
N ASP A 265 -14.52 19.23 14.22
CA ASP A 265 -15.49 20.30 14.49
C ASP A 265 -16.53 19.95 15.56
N GLY A 266 -16.76 18.66 15.80
CA GLY A 266 -17.73 18.22 16.80
C GLY A 266 -17.42 18.75 18.21
N SER A 267 -18.46 19.10 18.95
CA SER A 267 -18.39 19.50 20.35
C SER A 267 -19.72 19.19 21.04
N HIS A 268 -19.70 19.11 22.37
CA HIS A 268 -20.90 18.89 23.16
C HIS A 268 -20.77 19.55 24.54
N GLN A 269 -21.85 20.20 25.01
CA GLN A 269 -21.83 21.05 26.21
C GLN A 269 -21.50 20.32 27.52
N HIS A 270 -21.57 18.98 27.53
CA HIS A 270 -21.30 18.14 28.69
C HIS A 270 -20.10 17.21 28.52
N THR A 271 -19.25 17.41 27.50
CA THR A 271 -18.04 16.60 27.32
C THR A 271 -16.80 17.45 27.09
N ARG A 272 -15.65 16.90 27.46
CA ARG A 272 -14.30 17.42 27.17
C ARG A 272 -13.59 16.46 26.22
N ARG A 273 -13.14 16.95 25.06
CA ARG A 273 -12.62 16.11 23.97
C ARG A 273 -11.14 15.77 24.12
N LEU A 274 -10.73 14.61 23.60
CA LEU A 274 -9.32 14.22 23.47
C LEU A 274 -8.85 14.48 22.04
N CYS A 275 -8.02 15.50 21.85
CA CYS A 275 -7.74 16.09 20.56
C CYS A 275 -6.31 15.81 20.07
N PRO A 276 -6.13 15.32 18.83
CA PRO A 276 -4.82 15.17 18.19
C PRO A 276 -4.45 16.46 17.46
N CYS A 277 -3.43 17.16 17.94
CA CYS A 277 -2.94 18.42 17.37
C CYS A 277 -1.54 18.22 16.75
N ALA A 278 -1.27 18.90 15.64
CA ALA A 278 0.07 19.01 15.04
C ALA A 278 0.31 20.43 14.51
#